data_AF-A0A357CWW7-F1
#
_entry.id   AF-A0A357CWW7-F1
#
_cell.length_a   1.000
_cell.length_b   1.000
_cell.length_c   1.000
_cell.angle_alpha   90.00
_cell.angle_beta   90.00
_cell.angle_gamma   90.00
#
_symmetry.space_group_name_H-M   'P 1'
#
loop_
_entity.id
_entity.type
_entity.pdbx_description
1 polymer ?
#
loop_
_entity_poly.entity_id
_entity_poly.type
_entity_poly.pdbx_seq_one_letter_code
_entity_poly.pdbx_strand_id
1 'polypeptide(L)'
;MKNNKWNKKIFSMLLEQAKGVRSWRQFASDCDISYVQMRKLAQSSQENPPRPKLIHKIAMNAFNDVDLEDFMFAAGAVAADSMSIRSASQTPAESFYEKYRSLSGKDRRTVNDFVDFLTARRVKSEPGGGSEVSEED
;
A
#
# COMPACT_ATOMS: atom_id res chain seq x y z
N MET A 1 -4.85 -0.35 26.28
CA MET A 1 -5.21 -1.28 25.18
C MET A 1 -4.05 -1.27 24.18
N LYS A 2 -3.44 -2.42 23.87
CA LYS A 2 -2.31 -2.47 22.93
C LYS A 2 -2.86 -2.18 21.53
N ASN A 3 -2.51 -1.05 20.93
CA ASN A 3 -2.85 -0.73 19.54
C ASN A 3 -2.17 -1.76 18.63
N ASN A 4 -2.87 -2.85 18.32
CA ASN A 4 -2.34 -3.90 17.47
C ASN A 4 -2.30 -3.36 16.04
N LYS A 5 -1.13 -2.85 15.62
CA LYS A 5 -0.90 -2.32 14.27
C LYS A 5 -1.06 -3.40 13.17
N TRP A 6 -1.24 -4.66 13.55
CA TRP A 6 -1.49 -5.78 12.65
C TRP A 6 -2.82 -5.63 11.89
N ASN A 7 -2.74 -5.28 10.61
CA ASN A 7 -3.91 -5.14 9.75
C ASN A 7 -4.14 -6.40 8.92
N LYS A 8 -4.85 -7.36 9.51
CA LYS A 8 -5.23 -8.66 8.89
C LYS A 8 -5.89 -8.48 7.52
N LYS A 9 -6.80 -7.50 7.39
CA LYS A 9 -7.55 -7.24 6.16
C LYS A 9 -6.62 -6.79 5.04
N ILE A 10 -5.77 -5.78 5.30
CA ILE A 10 -4.79 -5.31 4.32
C ILE A 10 -3.85 -6.45 3.92
N PHE A 11 -3.34 -7.21 4.90
CA PHE A 11 -2.45 -8.33 4.58
C PHE A 11 -3.12 -9.38 3.69
N SER A 12 -4.40 -9.70 3.93
CA SER A 12 -5.16 -10.63 3.09
C SER A 12 -5.38 -10.11 1.67
N MET A 13 -5.61 -8.81 1.51
CA MET A 13 -5.74 -8.18 0.20
C MET A 13 -4.41 -8.23 -0.56
N LEU A 14 -3.30 -7.91 0.12
CA LEU A 14 -1.96 -8.02 -0.44
C LEU A 14 -1.64 -9.46 -0.86
N LEU A 15 -2.09 -10.46 -0.10
CA LEU A 15 -1.93 -11.86 -0.49
C LEU A 15 -2.72 -12.23 -1.75
N GLU A 16 -3.95 -11.73 -1.91
CA GLU A 16 -4.73 -11.98 -3.14
C GLU A 16 -4.04 -11.37 -4.36
N GLN A 17 -3.50 -10.15 -4.21
CA GLN A 17 -2.70 -9.50 -5.25
C GLN A 17 -1.39 -10.27 -5.53
N ALA A 18 -0.62 -10.59 -4.50
CA ALA A 18 0.66 -11.29 -4.59
C ALA A 18 0.52 -12.69 -5.21
N LYS A 19 -0.58 -13.40 -4.93
CA LYS A 19 -0.87 -14.69 -5.55
C LYS A 19 -1.04 -14.59 -7.06
N GLY A 20 -1.62 -13.49 -7.54
CA GLY A 20 -2.04 -13.34 -8.93
C GLY A 20 -3.00 -14.46 -9.35
N VAL A 21 -2.79 -15.00 -10.56
CA VAL A 21 -3.64 -16.04 -11.17
C VAL A 21 -3.50 -17.44 -10.54
N ARG A 22 -2.53 -17.63 -9.64
CA ARG A 22 -2.27 -18.94 -9.03
C ARG A 22 -3.42 -19.36 -8.10
N SER A 23 -3.55 -20.68 -7.91
CA SER A 23 -4.37 -21.20 -6.82
C SER A 23 -3.68 -20.99 -5.47
N TRP A 24 -4.45 -20.95 -4.38
CA TRP A 24 -3.88 -20.82 -3.03
C TRP A 24 -2.95 -21.99 -2.66
N ARG A 25 -3.20 -23.20 -3.19
CA ARG A 25 -2.31 -24.35 -2.97
C ARG A 25 -0.98 -24.16 -3.68
N GLN A 26 -1.02 -23.73 -4.95
CA GLN A 26 0.18 -23.47 -5.73
C GLN A 26 1.01 -22.37 -5.07
N PHE A 27 0.40 -21.23 -4.74
CA PHE A 27 1.12 -20.12 -4.14
C PHE A 27 1.70 -20.46 -2.75
N ALA A 28 1.00 -21.27 -1.95
CA ALA A 28 1.56 -21.78 -0.70
C ALA A 28 2.81 -22.65 -0.94
N SER A 29 2.77 -23.51 -1.95
CA SER A 29 3.91 -24.33 -2.36
C SER A 29 5.08 -23.49 -2.84
N ASP A 30 4.85 -22.50 -3.71
CA ASP A 30 5.88 -21.59 -4.23
C ASP A 30 6.58 -20.83 -3.08
N CYS A 31 5.79 -20.39 -2.10
CA CYS A 31 6.31 -19.69 -0.92
C CYS A 31 6.99 -20.61 0.11
N ASP A 32 6.98 -21.94 -0.07
CA ASP A 32 7.42 -22.90 0.96
C ASP A 32 6.74 -22.66 2.33
N ILE A 33 5.40 -22.56 2.30
CA ILE A 33 4.51 -22.38 3.45
C ILE A 33 3.38 -23.42 3.38
N SER A 34 2.96 -23.95 4.53
CA SER A 34 1.83 -24.89 4.56
C SER A 34 0.56 -24.25 4.00
N TYR A 35 -0.20 -25.00 3.21
CA TYR A 35 -1.47 -24.54 2.65
C TYR A 35 -2.44 -24.02 3.74
N VAL A 36 -2.49 -24.70 4.88
CA VAL A 36 -3.33 -24.30 6.02
C VAL A 36 -2.94 -22.92 6.54
N GLN A 37 -1.64 -22.65 6.69
CA GLN A 37 -1.15 -21.35 7.16
C GLN A 37 -1.42 -20.24 6.14
N MET A 38 -1.19 -20.51 4.85
CA MET A 38 -1.52 -19.57 3.77
C MET A 38 -3.02 -19.21 3.80
N ARG A 39 -3.90 -20.21 3.95
CA ARG A 39 -5.35 -19.99 4.04
C ARG A 39 -5.77 -19.19 5.26
N LYS A 40 -5.16 -19.44 6.43
CA LYS A 40 -5.41 -18.63 7.64
C LYS A 40 -5.08 -17.16 7.43
N LEU A 41 -3.98 -16.87 6.76
CA LEU A 41 -3.59 -15.49 6.42
C LEU A 41 -4.54 -14.87 5.40
N ALA A 42 -4.86 -15.59 4.31
CA ALA A 42 -5.77 -15.15 3.26
C ALA A 42 -7.21 -14.90 3.76
N GLN A 43 -7.66 -15.65 4.77
CA GLN A 43 -8.98 -15.49 5.38
C GLN A 43 -9.02 -14.46 6.51
N SER A 44 -7.92 -13.74 6.77
CA SER A 44 -7.82 -12.80 7.89
C SER A 44 -8.09 -13.43 9.27
N SER A 45 -7.94 -14.76 9.43
CA SER A 45 -8.26 -15.47 10.67
C SER A 45 -7.07 -15.65 11.61
N GLN A 46 -5.87 -15.28 11.17
CA GLN A 46 -4.66 -15.29 11.99
C GLN A 46 -4.71 -14.20 13.07
N GLU A 47 -4.56 -14.56 14.35
CA GLU A 47 -4.67 -13.59 15.45
C GLU A 47 -3.47 -12.63 15.55
N ASN A 48 -2.27 -13.18 15.45
CA ASN A 48 -1.02 -12.44 15.56
C ASN A 48 -0.38 -12.22 14.17
N PRO A 49 0.41 -11.14 13.98
CA PRO A 49 1.09 -10.94 12.71
C PRO A 49 2.07 -12.11 12.42
N PRO A 50 2.21 -12.52 11.14
CA PRO A 50 3.22 -13.49 10.77
C PRO A 50 4.63 -12.98 11.08
N ARG A 51 5.56 -13.89 11.37
CA ARG A 51 6.97 -13.54 11.62
C ARG A 51 7.61 -12.96 10.36
N PRO A 52 8.56 -12.01 10.46
CA PRO A 52 9.24 -11.43 9.30
C PRO A 52 9.82 -12.47 8.33
N LYS A 53 10.42 -13.54 8.84
CA LYS A 53 10.94 -14.65 8.02
C LYS A 53 9.87 -15.27 7.11
N LEU A 54 8.64 -15.41 7.59
CA LEU A 54 7.53 -15.93 6.79
C LEU A 54 7.03 -14.90 5.78
N ILE A 55 7.00 -13.62 6.17
CA ILE A 55 6.64 -12.53 5.26
C ILE A 55 7.63 -12.45 4.09
N HIS A 56 8.93 -12.57 4.36
CA HIS A 56 9.96 -12.60 3.33
C HIS A 56 9.71 -13.71 2.29
N LYS A 57 9.39 -14.93 2.74
CA LYS A 57 9.09 -16.04 1.82
C LYS A 57 7.93 -15.75 0.88
N ILE A 58 6.89 -15.07 1.39
CA ILE A 58 5.72 -14.65 0.60
C ILE A 58 6.14 -13.59 -0.41
N ALA A 59 6.85 -12.56 0.04
CA ALA A 59 7.27 -11.44 -0.80
C ALA A 59 8.18 -11.87 -1.96
N MET A 60 9.09 -12.82 -1.74
CA MET A 60 9.98 -13.32 -2.81
C MET A 60 9.24 -14.00 -3.97
N ASN A 61 8.00 -14.44 -3.75
CA ASN A 61 7.19 -15.12 -4.74
C ASN A 61 5.94 -14.30 -5.12
N ALA A 62 5.87 -13.03 -4.71
CA ALA A 62 4.71 -12.17 -4.93
C ALA A 62 4.68 -11.60 -6.37
N PHE A 63 3.47 -11.43 -6.90
CA PHE A 63 3.17 -10.77 -8.18
C PHE A 63 2.49 -9.41 -7.95
N ASN A 64 2.23 -8.69 -9.04
CA ASN A 64 1.49 -7.42 -9.08
C ASN A 64 2.12 -6.31 -8.23
N ASP A 65 3.45 -6.19 -8.29
CA ASP A 65 4.25 -5.18 -7.59
C ASP A 65 4.04 -5.14 -6.07
N VAL A 66 3.56 -6.25 -5.47
CA VAL A 66 3.49 -6.41 -4.02
C VAL A 66 4.83 -6.88 -3.51
N ASP A 67 5.39 -6.21 -2.50
CA ASP A 67 6.67 -6.59 -1.94
C ASP A 67 6.70 -6.70 -0.42
N LEU A 68 7.91 -6.90 0.10
CA LEU A 68 8.18 -7.11 1.51
C LEU A 68 7.66 -5.96 2.38
N GLU A 69 7.86 -4.72 1.94
CA GLU A 69 7.55 -3.53 2.71
C GLU A 69 6.03 -3.36 2.86
N ASP A 70 5.27 -3.68 1.82
CA ASP A 70 3.81 -3.67 1.87
C ASP A 70 3.30 -4.67 2.92
N PHE A 71 3.84 -5.89 2.91
CA PHE A 71 3.47 -6.90 3.90
C PHE A 71 3.97 -6.56 5.31
N MET A 72 5.15 -5.98 5.45
CA MET A 72 5.70 -5.56 6.75
C MET A 72 4.89 -4.40 7.35
N PHE A 73 4.48 -3.45 6.52
CA PHE A 73 3.57 -2.39 6.92
C PHE A 73 2.24 -2.96 7.40
N ALA A 74 1.64 -3.87 6.63
CA ALA A 74 0.41 -4.55 7.04
C ALA A 74 0.61 -5.39 8.32
N ALA A 75 1.80 -5.97 8.52
CA ALA A 75 2.21 -6.66 9.75
C ALA A 75 2.34 -5.75 10.98
N GLY A 76 2.28 -4.43 10.79
CA GLY A 76 2.45 -3.43 11.84
C GLY A 76 3.91 -3.12 12.16
N ALA A 77 4.86 -3.59 11.33
CA ALA A 77 6.25 -3.19 11.41
C ALA A 77 6.38 -1.80 10.76
N VAL A 78 6.70 -0.80 11.57
CA VAL A 78 7.02 0.54 11.05
C VAL A 78 8.50 0.52 10.68
N ALA A 79 8.81 0.55 9.39
CA ALA A 79 10.11 1.01 8.96
C ALA A 79 10.16 2.51 9.32
N ALA A 80 10.92 2.85 10.37
CA ALA A 80 11.24 4.25 10.64
C ALA A 80 11.98 4.78 9.40
N ASP A 81 11.47 5.88 8.84
CA ASP A 81 12.14 6.76 7.88
C ASP A 81 12.38 6.29 6.43
N SER A 82 11.81 5.17 5.98
CA SER A 82 11.91 4.74 4.57
C SER A 82 10.57 4.48 3.91
N MET A 83 9.60 5.37 4.10
CA MET A 83 8.51 5.47 3.11
C MET A 83 9.03 6.27 1.92
N SER A 84 10.00 5.68 1.20
CA SER A 84 10.29 6.13 -0.16
C SER A 84 8.96 6.05 -0.88
N ILE A 85 8.46 7.19 -1.34
CA ILE A 85 7.37 7.24 -2.30
C ILE A 85 7.91 6.47 -3.50
N ARG A 86 7.70 5.16 -3.52
CA ARG A 86 7.89 4.35 -4.71
C ARG A 86 7.06 5.06 -5.74
N SER A 87 7.77 5.70 -6.67
CA SER A 87 7.16 6.22 -7.88
C SER A 87 6.26 5.11 -8.36
N ALA A 88 4.95 5.40 -8.38
CA ALA A 88 3.97 4.51 -9.00
C ALA A 88 4.67 3.95 -10.23
N SER A 89 4.77 2.61 -10.29
CA SER A 89 5.26 1.92 -11.48
C SER A 89 4.73 2.70 -12.67
N GLN A 90 5.61 3.05 -13.60
CA GLN A 90 5.28 3.84 -14.78
C GLN A 90 4.22 3.09 -15.59
N THR A 91 2.97 3.12 -15.14
CA THR A 91 1.84 3.12 -16.03
C THR A 91 2.03 4.40 -16.81
N PRO A 92 2.16 4.34 -18.14
CA PRO A 92 2.15 5.55 -18.96
C PRO A 92 0.99 6.40 -18.46
N ALA A 93 1.17 7.71 -18.25
CA ALA A 93 0.12 8.58 -17.71
C ALA A 93 -1.23 8.35 -18.41
N GLU A 94 -1.19 7.94 -19.69
CA GLU A 94 -2.29 7.42 -20.49
C GLU A 94 -3.16 6.35 -19.80
N SER A 95 -2.58 5.31 -19.18
CA SER A 95 -3.35 4.24 -18.51
C SER A 95 -4.15 4.74 -17.30
N PHE A 96 -3.64 5.74 -16.59
CA PHE A 96 -4.36 6.36 -15.49
C PHE A 96 -5.47 7.30 -16.00
N TYR A 97 -5.17 8.15 -16.99
CA TYR A 97 -6.15 9.05 -17.59
C TYR A 97 -7.32 8.29 -18.22
N GLU A 98 -7.07 7.17 -18.88
CA GLU A 98 -8.11 6.32 -19.46
C GLU A 98 -9.01 5.72 -18.38
N LYS A 99 -8.42 5.15 -17.32
CA LYS A 99 -9.19 4.65 -16.17
C LYS A 99 -10.02 5.76 -15.54
N TYR A 100 -9.46 6.93 -15.31
CA TYR A 100 -10.19 8.08 -14.77
C TYR A 100 -11.36 8.51 -15.67
N ARG A 101 -11.19 8.56 -17.00
CA ARG A 101 -12.26 8.90 -17.94
C ARG A 101 -13.35 7.83 -18.03
N SER A 102 -13.02 6.56 -17.81
CA SER A 102 -14.00 5.45 -17.79
C SER A 102 -14.89 5.45 -16.54
N LEU A 103 -14.56 6.22 -15.50
CA LEU A 103 -15.35 6.30 -14.28
C LEU A 103 -16.68 7.04 -14.47
N SER A 104 -17.67 6.66 -13.65
CA SER A 104 -18.94 7.38 -13.58
C SER A 104 -18.75 8.84 -13.16
N GLY A 105 -19.71 9.70 -13.49
CA GLY A 105 -19.66 11.11 -13.07
C GLY A 105 -19.61 11.28 -11.54
N LYS A 106 -20.17 10.33 -10.78
CA LYS A 106 -20.10 10.34 -9.31
C LYS A 106 -18.70 9.98 -8.81
N ASP A 107 -18.09 8.96 -9.37
CA ASP A 107 -16.78 8.49 -8.93
C ASP A 107 -15.67 9.48 -9.31
N ARG A 108 -15.78 10.12 -10.48
CA ARG A 108 -14.86 11.21 -10.87
C ARG A 108 -14.90 12.37 -9.89
N ARG A 109 -16.08 12.75 -9.36
CA ARG A 109 -16.19 13.80 -8.33
C ARG A 109 -15.43 13.41 -7.07
N THR A 110 -15.63 12.19 -6.58
CA THR A 110 -14.90 11.69 -5.41
C THR A 110 -13.38 11.74 -5.59
N VAL A 111 -12.89 11.41 -6.79
CA VAL A 111 -11.46 11.51 -7.11
C VAL A 111 -10.99 12.97 -7.08
N ASN A 112 -11.75 13.91 -7.65
CA ASN A 112 -11.41 15.33 -7.61
C ASN A 112 -11.40 15.87 -6.18
N ASP A 113 -12.42 15.56 -5.38
CA ASP A 113 -12.51 15.97 -3.97
C ASP A 113 -11.30 15.46 -3.17
N PHE A 114 -10.81 14.25 -3.49
CA PHE A 114 -9.62 13.68 -2.87
C PHE A 114 -8.33 14.38 -3.32
N VAL A 115 -8.20 14.72 -4.60
CA VAL A 115 -7.06 15.50 -5.12
C VAL A 115 -7.01 16.88 -4.48
N ASP A 116 -8.16 17.55 -4.36
CA ASP A 116 -8.28 18.85 -3.71
C ASP A 116 -7.90 18.75 -2.23
N PHE A 117 -8.36 17.72 -1.53
CA PHE A 117 -7.97 17.45 -0.15
C PHE A 117 -6.45 17.29 0.02
N LEU A 118 -5.80 16.49 -0.83
CA LEU A 118 -4.36 16.28 -0.77
C LEU A 118 -3.58 17.57 -1.07
N THR A 119 -4.07 18.37 -2.01
CA THR A 119 -3.47 19.65 -2.41
C THR A 119 -3.59 20.68 -1.28
N ALA A 120 -4.78 20.80 -0.67
CA ALA A 120 -5.00 21.66 0.48
C ALA A 120 -4.14 21.27 1.69
N ARG A 121 -3.87 19.98 1.89
CA ARG A 121 -3.00 19.51 2.97
C ARG A 121 -1.53 19.87 2.77
N ARG A 122 -1.05 19.92 1.52
CA ARG A 122 0.32 20.37 1.19
C ARG A 122 0.50 21.87 1.42
N VAL A 123 -0.52 22.67 1.14
CA VAL A 123 -0.49 24.13 1.38
C VAL A 123 -0.49 24.46 2.89
N LYS A 124 -1.20 23.67 3.71
CA LYS A 124 -1.20 23.85 5.18
C LYS A 124 0.11 23.48 5.87
N SER A 125 1.04 22.82 5.19
CA SER A 125 2.35 22.43 5.73
C SER A 125 3.49 23.40 5.41
N GLU A 126 3.23 24.52 4.73
CA GLU A 126 4.21 25.60 4.61
C GLU A 126 3.97 26.67 5.69
N PRO A 127 4.87 26.84 6.67
CA PRO A 127 4.87 28.02 7.51
C PRO A 127 5.50 29.17 6.72
N GLY A 128 4.68 30.16 6.37
CA GLY A 128 5.07 31.58 6.23
C GLY A 128 6.18 31.91 5.23
N GLY A 129 5.81 32.04 3.95
CA GLY A 129 6.60 32.75 2.95
C GLY A 129 5.93 34.07 2.54
N GLY A 130 5.86 35.03 3.45
CA GLY A 130 5.52 36.44 3.20
C GLY A 130 6.08 37.25 4.37
N SER A 131 6.82 38.35 4.21
CA SER A 131 6.79 39.37 3.16
C SER A 131 8.08 40.19 3.15
N GLU A 132 8.45 40.63 1.96
CA GLU A 132 9.19 41.84 1.54
C GLU A 132 10.03 42.67 2.52
N VAL A 133 11.30 42.85 2.09
CA VAL A 133 12.04 44.10 1.82
C VAL A 133 12.31 45.06 2.97
N SER A 134 13.60 45.35 3.21
CA SER A 134 14.19 46.70 3.23
C SER A 134 15.72 46.61 3.29
N GLU A 135 16.36 46.72 2.14
CA GLU A 135 17.78 47.09 1.99
C GLU A 135 17.79 48.30 1.06
N GLU A 136 17.82 49.51 1.61
CA GLU A 136 18.27 50.74 0.93
C GLU A 136 18.91 51.68 1.95
N ASP A 137 20.19 51.97 1.69
CA ASP A 137 21.11 53.05 2.13
C ASP A 137 21.28 53.46 3.60
#